data_AF-A0A0S4J522-F1
#
_entry.id   AF-A0A0S4J522-F1
#
_cell.length_a   1.000
_cell.length_b   1.000
_cell.length_c   1.000
_cell.angle_alpha   90.00
_cell.angle_beta   90.00
_cell.angle_gamma   90.00
#
_symmetry.space_group_name_H-M   'P 1'
#
loop_
_entity.id
_entity.type
_entity.pdbx_description
1 polymer ?
#
loop_
_entity_poly.entity_id
_entity_poly.type
_entity_poly.pdbx_seq_one_letter_code
_entity_poly.pdbx_strand_id
1 'polypeptide(L)'
;MIKVGRALDTESLCVVPGLNVWSIRVDVSILNDEGNAEDVAVWAAMASLLNTRRPEVSVRGETVLVHPPHERDPIPLSIHHVPLPITNVVTPHKPSQAAASSSLLTSSLQPFVVDPTLAEVSAASAVVTVALNAEDQVCNILKEGGGDVSYGLLKSMVAHAKSLYPQIRKVMDDAMALHEKKRKDAIRAQFQWAQTRTGVGKAAAPAAEAPAAAATESTTEEPDQKKRRTD
;
A
#
# COMPACT_ATOMS: atom_id res chain seq x y z
N MET A 1 14.35 -12.33 0.56
CA MET A 1 14.81 -10.99 0.13
C MET A 1 14.72 -9.93 1.22
N ILE A 2 13.56 -9.69 1.86
CA ILE A 2 13.37 -8.60 2.84
C ILE A 2 14.32 -8.69 4.04
N LYS A 3 14.46 -9.89 4.65
CA LYS A 3 15.38 -10.11 5.78
C LYS A 3 16.85 -9.96 5.39
N VAL A 4 17.23 -10.50 4.24
CA VAL A 4 18.61 -10.48 3.71
C VAL A 4 19.03 -9.05 3.37
N GLY A 5 18.12 -8.26 2.80
CA GLY A 5 18.35 -6.85 2.52
C GLY A 5 18.50 -5.99 3.77
N ARG A 6 18.06 -6.44 4.96
CA ARG A 6 17.95 -5.62 6.19
C ARG A 6 17.06 -4.38 5.97
N ALA A 7 15.93 -4.59 5.28
CA ALA A 7 14.98 -3.52 4.98
C ALA A 7 14.32 -2.92 6.24
N LEU A 8 14.10 -3.76 7.26
CA LEU A 8 13.45 -3.38 8.52
C LEU A 8 14.50 -3.11 9.60
N ASP A 9 14.31 -2.04 10.36
CA ASP A 9 15.14 -1.69 11.50
C ASP A 9 14.77 -2.57 12.71
N THR A 10 15.55 -3.62 12.95
CA THR A 10 15.36 -4.54 14.08
C THR A 10 15.69 -3.92 15.44
N GLU A 11 16.50 -2.86 15.47
CA GLU A 11 16.92 -2.19 16.70
C GLU A 11 15.77 -1.34 17.24
N SER A 12 15.05 -0.64 16.35
CA SER A 12 13.84 0.13 16.70
C SER A 12 12.70 -0.69 17.30
N LEU A 13 12.75 -2.02 17.15
CA LEU A 13 11.77 -2.98 17.63
C LEU A 13 12.06 -3.48 19.05
N CYS A 14 13.25 -3.22 19.57
CA CYS A 14 13.61 -3.56 20.95
C CYS A 14 12.94 -2.57 21.91
N VAL A 15 12.14 -3.07 22.86
CA VAL A 15 11.52 -2.24 23.90
C VAL A 15 12.40 -2.22 25.14
N VAL A 16 12.75 -3.41 25.63
CA VAL A 16 13.68 -3.58 26.76
C VAL A 16 14.69 -4.67 26.37
N PRO A 17 15.99 -4.36 26.34
CA PRO A 17 17.01 -5.30 25.89
C PRO A 17 17.02 -6.55 26.77
N GLY A 18 16.98 -7.73 26.14
CA GLY A 18 17.00 -9.03 26.83
C GLY A 18 15.68 -9.46 27.48
N LEU A 19 14.64 -8.60 27.47
CA LEU A 19 13.34 -8.90 28.07
C LEU A 19 12.22 -8.87 27.03
N ASN A 20 11.97 -7.71 26.42
CA ASN A 20 10.78 -7.48 25.59
C ASN A 20 11.14 -6.89 24.24
N VAL A 21 10.72 -7.57 23.17
CA VAL A 21 10.94 -7.18 21.77
C VAL A 21 9.66 -7.35 20.96
N TRP A 22 9.49 -6.50 19.94
CA TRP A 22 8.41 -6.65 18.99
C TRP A 22 8.72 -7.78 17.99
N SER A 23 7.81 -8.75 17.88
CA SER A 23 7.84 -9.79 16.86
C SER A 23 6.84 -9.46 15.76
N ILE A 24 7.33 -9.09 14.57
CA ILE A 24 6.50 -8.80 13.40
C ILE A 24 6.43 -10.05 12.52
N ARG A 25 5.20 -10.50 12.25
CA ARG A 25 4.90 -11.60 11.32
C ARG A 25 4.15 -11.02 10.12
N VAL A 26 4.57 -11.40 8.93
CA VAL A 26 3.88 -11.08 7.67
C VAL A 26 3.46 -12.40 7.06
N ASP A 27 2.16 -12.57 6.88
CA ASP A 27 1.58 -13.74 6.25
C ASP A 27 1.14 -13.35 4.83
N VAL A 28 1.62 -14.08 3.82
CA VAL A 28 1.28 -13.87 2.41
C VAL A 28 0.54 -15.09 1.90
N SER A 29 -0.63 -14.87 1.32
CA SER A 29 -1.45 -15.92 0.71
C SER A 29 -1.57 -15.66 -0.79
N ILE A 30 -1.07 -16.60 -1.59
CA ILE A 30 -1.14 -16.53 -3.05
C ILE A 30 -2.48 -17.13 -3.48
N LEU A 31 -3.31 -16.32 -4.12
CA LEU A 31 -4.66 -16.73 -4.57
C LEU A 31 -4.66 -17.29 -5.99
N ASN A 32 -3.88 -16.68 -6.87
CA ASN A 32 -3.67 -17.10 -8.25
C ASN A 32 -2.20 -16.89 -8.60
N ASP A 33 -1.58 -17.90 -9.18
CA ASP A 33 -0.19 -17.85 -9.65
C ASP A 33 -0.15 -18.07 -11.16
N GLU A 34 0.24 -17.03 -11.87
CA GLU A 34 0.42 -17.04 -13.33
C GLU A 34 1.88 -16.77 -13.73
N GLY A 35 2.86 -17.09 -12.86
CA GLY A 35 4.29 -17.17 -13.23
C GLY A 35 5.23 -16.28 -12.41
N ASN A 36 4.77 -15.12 -11.95
CA ASN A 36 5.59 -14.17 -11.20
C ASN A 36 5.07 -13.89 -9.78
N ALA A 37 4.55 -14.93 -9.11
CA ALA A 37 3.97 -14.77 -7.77
C ALA A 37 5.00 -14.35 -6.71
N GLU A 38 6.28 -14.69 -6.85
CA GLU A 38 7.32 -14.32 -5.88
C GLU A 38 7.54 -12.80 -5.82
N ASP A 39 7.64 -12.12 -6.96
CA ASP A 39 7.82 -10.67 -7.00
C ASP A 39 6.64 -9.96 -6.33
N VAL A 40 5.42 -10.36 -6.71
CA VAL A 40 4.17 -9.80 -6.18
C VAL A 40 4.06 -10.08 -4.67
N ALA A 41 4.47 -11.27 -4.20
CA ALA A 41 4.49 -11.60 -2.79
C ALA A 41 5.42 -10.66 -1.99
N VAL A 42 6.60 -10.35 -2.53
CA VAL A 42 7.53 -9.40 -1.89
C VAL A 42 6.99 -7.98 -1.93
N TRP A 43 6.40 -7.54 -3.05
CA TRP A 43 5.78 -6.21 -3.14
C TRP A 43 4.62 -6.08 -2.15
N ALA A 44 3.76 -7.09 -2.06
CA ALA A 44 2.64 -7.13 -1.11
C ALA A 44 3.14 -7.11 0.35
N ALA A 45 4.18 -7.89 0.66
CA ALA A 45 4.79 -7.90 1.99
C ALA A 45 5.39 -6.53 2.35
N MET A 46 6.09 -5.88 1.41
CA MET A 46 6.67 -4.55 1.63
C MET A 46 5.59 -3.47 1.79
N ALA A 47 4.55 -3.47 0.95
CA ALA A 47 3.42 -2.57 1.08
C ALA A 47 2.69 -2.75 2.43
N SER A 48 2.52 -4.00 2.86
CA SER A 48 1.94 -4.31 4.17
C SER A 48 2.80 -3.76 5.31
N LEU A 49 4.11 -3.96 5.27
CA LEU A 49 5.03 -3.45 6.28
C LEU A 49 5.05 -1.91 6.34
N LEU A 50 5.02 -1.23 5.20
CA LEU A 50 4.98 0.24 5.11
C LEU A 50 3.67 0.82 5.68
N ASN A 51 2.55 0.13 5.49
CA ASN A 51 1.25 0.57 5.99
C ASN A 51 0.98 0.15 7.45
N THR A 52 1.67 -0.89 7.95
CA THR A 52 1.48 -1.40 9.30
C THR A 52 1.94 -0.38 10.35
N ARG A 53 1.13 -0.22 11.40
CA ARG A 53 1.45 0.64 12.55
C ARG A 53 1.36 -0.18 13.82
N ARG A 54 2.35 -0.03 14.69
CA ARG A 54 2.40 -0.65 16.01
C ARG A 54 1.76 0.25 17.07
N PRO A 55 1.16 -0.30 18.12
CA PRO A 55 0.69 0.48 19.25
C PRO A 55 1.87 1.14 19.98
N GLU A 56 1.63 2.31 20.56
CA GLU A 56 2.62 2.99 21.38
C GLU A 56 2.82 2.25 22.71
N VAL A 57 4.06 2.26 23.19
CA VAL A 57 4.45 1.60 24.43
C VAL A 57 5.10 2.62 25.36
N SER A 58 4.66 2.65 26.62
CA SER A 58 5.36 3.37 27.67
C SER A 58 6.07 2.40 28.59
N VAL A 59 7.33 2.70 28.89
CA VAL A 59 8.17 1.91 29.80
C VAL A 59 8.29 2.64 31.12
N ARG A 60 7.85 2.02 32.22
CA ARG A 60 8.00 2.52 33.59
C ARG A 60 8.84 1.53 34.38
N GLY A 61 10.14 1.79 34.46
CA GLY A 61 11.10 0.85 35.05
C GLY A 61 11.12 -0.45 34.25
N GLU A 62 10.72 -1.55 34.88
CA GLU A 62 10.66 -2.89 34.27
C GLU A 62 9.28 -3.24 33.70
N THR A 63 8.25 -2.40 33.95
CA THR A 63 6.89 -2.62 33.46
C THR A 63 6.66 -1.96 32.10
N VAL A 64 6.08 -2.73 31.18
CA VAL A 64 5.78 -2.32 29.81
C VAL A 64 4.27 -2.18 29.66
N LEU A 65 3.79 -0.95 29.42
CA LEU A 65 2.38 -0.66 29.19
C LEU A 65 2.14 -0.41 27.69
N VAL A 66 1.33 -1.26 27.07
CA VAL A 66 0.92 -1.11 25.66
C VAL A 66 -0.36 -0.29 25.62
N HIS A 67 -0.32 0.86 24.95
CA HIS A 67 -1.48 1.72 24.78
C HIS A 67 -2.35 1.22 23.62
N PRO A 68 -3.66 1.06 23.83
CA PRO A 68 -4.56 0.72 22.74
C PRO A 68 -4.71 1.89 21.76
N PRO A 69 -5.10 1.63 20.50
CA PRO A 69 -5.11 2.62 19.42
C PRO A 69 -6.13 3.75 19.61
N HIS A 70 -7.03 3.66 20.60
CA HIS A 70 -7.99 4.71 20.93
C HIS A 70 -7.46 5.70 21.99
N GLU A 71 -6.41 5.33 22.73
CA GLU A 71 -5.76 6.21 23.71
C GLU A 71 -4.60 6.98 23.08
N ARG A 72 -3.82 6.32 22.22
CA ARG A 72 -2.65 6.89 21.56
C ARG A 72 -2.58 6.50 20.10
N ASP A 73 -2.06 7.41 19.30
CA ASP A 73 -1.90 7.20 17.86
C ASP A 73 -0.85 6.10 17.60
N PRO A 74 -1.15 5.11 16.74
CA PRO A 74 -0.22 4.03 16.44
C PRO A 74 0.95 4.54 15.58
N ILE A 75 2.14 4.04 15.90
CA ILE A 75 3.43 4.47 15.35
C ILE A 75 3.77 3.60 14.13
N PRO A 76 4.18 4.19 12.98
CA PRO A 76 4.64 3.40 11.83
C PRO A 76 5.93 2.62 12.14
N LEU A 77 6.19 1.59 11.34
CA LEU A 77 7.44 0.83 11.43
C LEU A 77 8.60 1.61 10.80
N SER A 78 9.80 1.48 11.37
CA SER A 78 11.03 2.05 10.82
C SER A 78 11.58 1.13 9.73
N ILE A 79 11.47 1.56 8.48
CA ILE A 79 11.94 0.83 7.29
C ILE A 79 13.03 1.68 6.65
N HIS A 80 14.24 1.13 6.54
CA HIS A 80 15.38 1.84 5.97
C HIS A 80 15.27 1.97 4.46
N HIS A 81 14.79 0.92 3.81
CA HIS A 81 14.74 0.83 2.36
C HIS A 81 13.68 -0.16 1.88
N VAL A 82 13.29 -0.03 0.62
CA VAL A 82 12.20 -0.80 0.01
C VAL A 82 12.76 -1.64 -1.13
N PRO A 83 13.20 -2.89 -0.86
CA PRO A 83 13.69 -3.76 -1.92
C PRO A 83 12.51 -4.25 -2.77
N LEU A 84 12.48 -3.88 -4.06
CA LEU A 84 11.51 -4.40 -5.02
C LEU A 84 12.21 -5.37 -5.98
N PRO A 85 11.88 -6.67 -5.95
CA PRO A 85 12.34 -7.64 -6.94
C PRO A 85 11.66 -7.45 -8.28
N ILE A 86 12.43 -7.71 -9.34
CA ILE A 86 11.97 -7.78 -10.72
C ILE A 86 12.59 -9.05 -11.34
N THR A 87 11.73 -10.00 -11.69
CA THR A 87 12.08 -11.28 -12.26
C THR A 87 12.18 -11.20 -13.78
N ASN A 88 13.29 -11.72 -14.30
CA ASN A 88 13.59 -11.81 -15.71
C ASN A 88 13.82 -13.28 -16.07
N VAL A 89 13.33 -13.71 -17.24
CA VAL A 89 13.52 -15.07 -17.75
C VAL A 89 14.41 -15.04 -18.97
N VAL A 90 15.41 -15.93 -18.99
CA VAL A 90 16.23 -16.20 -20.17
C VAL A 90 15.59 -17.33 -20.95
N THR A 91 15.25 -17.06 -22.20
CA THR A 91 14.70 -18.07 -23.09
C THR A 91 15.81 -19.01 -23.59
N PRO A 92 15.54 -20.33 -23.69
CA PRO A 92 16.49 -21.28 -24.23
C PRO A 92 16.77 -20.94 -25.70
N HIS A 93 18.05 -20.83 -26.05
CA HIS A 93 18.44 -20.70 -27.44
C HIS A 93 18.07 -21.99 -28.16
N LYS A 94 17.15 -21.95 -29.14
CA LYS A 94 17.02 -23.07 -30.11
C LYS A 94 18.37 -23.15 -30.84
N PRO A 95 19.14 -24.24 -30.77
CA PRO A 95 20.14 -24.47 -31.80
C PRO A 95 19.34 -24.76 -33.07
N SER A 96 19.04 -23.74 -33.88
CA SER A 96 18.67 -24.03 -35.25
C SER A 96 19.87 -24.78 -35.82
N GLN A 97 19.62 -25.94 -36.43
CA GLN A 97 20.64 -26.82 -36.98
C GLN A 97 21.48 -26.16 -38.11
N ALA A 98 21.31 -24.85 -38.34
CA ALA A 98 22.09 -24.02 -39.25
C ALA A 98 23.21 -23.21 -38.57
N ALA A 99 23.29 -23.16 -37.24
CA ALA A 99 24.27 -22.33 -36.51
C ALA A 99 25.48 -23.11 -35.93
N ALA A 100 25.61 -24.41 -36.25
CA ALA A 100 26.73 -25.25 -35.79
C ALA A 100 28.09 -24.83 -36.37
N SER A 101 28.13 -23.99 -37.41
CA SER A 101 29.35 -23.52 -38.06
C SER A 101 29.69 -22.04 -37.84
N SER A 102 28.85 -21.29 -37.12
CA SER A 102 29.03 -19.83 -36.95
C SER A 102 28.77 -19.34 -35.52
N SER A 103 28.99 -20.18 -34.50
CA SER A 103 28.78 -19.83 -33.10
C SER A 103 30.05 -19.26 -32.45
N LEU A 104 30.68 -18.26 -33.08
CA LEU A 104 31.75 -17.47 -32.45
C LEU A 104 31.65 -15.96 -32.71
N LEU A 105 30.77 -15.48 -33.61
CA LEU A 105 30.86 -14.10 -34.12
C LEU A 105 29.51 -13.43 -34.40
N THR A 106 28.50 -13.64 -33.56
CA THR A 106 27.36 -12.70 -33.54
C THR A 106 26.95 -12.44 -32.11
N SER A 107 27.24 -11.22 -31.64
CA SER A 107 26.87 -10.65 -30.35
C SER A 107 25.36 -10.45 -30.19
N SER A 108 24.56 -11.46 -30.56
CA SER A 108 23.14 -11.50 -30.28
C SER A 108 23.00 -11.89 -28.81
N LEU A 109 22.87 -10.89 -27.93
CA LEU A 109 22.42 -11.09 -26.55
C LEU A 109 21.19 -12.02 -26.57
N GLN A 110 21.19 -13.07 -25.75
CA GLN A 110 20.02 -13.94 -25.65
C GLN A 110 18.80 -13.09 -25.27
N PRO A 111 17.66 -13.24 -25.96
CA PRO A 111 16.46 -12.51 -25.61
C PRO A 111 15.99 -12.95 -24.22
N PHE A 112 15.75 -11.96 -23.38
CA PHE A 112 15.16 -12.14 -22.06
C PHE A 112 13.78 -11.49 -22.01
N VAL A 113 12.91 -12.04 -21.18
CA VAL A 113 11.55 -11.56 -20.92
C VAL A 113 11.50 -11.03 -19.50
N VAL A 114 10.79 -9.93 -19.29
CA VAL A 114 10.54 -9.35 -17.96
C VAL A 114 9.09 -9.65 -17.60
N ASP A 115 8.82 -9.98 -16.34
CA ASP A 115 7.49 -10.37 -15.85
C ASP A 115 6.93 -11.60 -16.60
N PRO A 116 7.55 -12.77 -16.43
CA PRO A 116 7.20 -13.95 -17.18
C PRO A 116 5.85 -14.53 -16.75
N THR A 117 5.08 -14.97 -17.75
CA THR A 117 3.91 -15.82 -17.54
C THR A 117 4.29 -17.24 -17.16
N LEU A 118 3.36 -18.02 -16.63
CA LEU A 118 3.59 -19.43 -16.25
C LEU A 118 4.14 -20.27 -17.41
N ALA A 119 3.68 -20.00 -18.63
CA ALA A 119 4.17 -20.66 -19.84
C ALA A 119 5.63 -20.30 -20.14
N GLU A 120 6.00 -19.03 -19.96
CA GLU A 120 7.37 -18.54 -20.17
C GLU A 120 8.33 -19.03 -19.10
N VAL A 121 7.90 -19.09 -17.84
CA VAL A 121 8.68 -19.70 -16.75
C VAL A 121 8.90 -21.19 -17.02
N SER A 122 7.87 -21.91 -17.46
CA SER A 122 7.98 -23.34 -17.78
C SER A 122 8.92 -23.62 -18.96
N ALA A 123 9.00 -22.68 -19.92
CA ALA A 123 9.89 -22.76 -21.06
C ALA A 123 11.27 -22.12 -20.81
N ALA A 124 11.51 -21.56 -19.62
CA ALA A 124 12.72 -20.82 -19.28
C ALA A 124 13.95 -21.73 -19.21
N SER A 125 15.10 -21.20 -19.60
CA SER A 125 16.40 -21.84 -19.35
C SER A 125 16.99 -21.43 -18.00
N ALA A 126 16.85 -20.14 -17.67
CA ALA A 126 17.25 -19.58 -16.39
C ALA A 126 16.27 -18.46 -16.00
N VAL A 127 16.03 -18.33 -14.70
CA VAL A 127 15.24 -17.25 -14.10
C VAL A 127 16.20 -16.41 -13.28
N VAL A 128 16.16 -15.09 -13.45
CA VAL A 128 17.04 -14.13 -12.76
C VAL A 128 16.19 -13.03 -12.15
N THR A 129 16.10 -13.03 -10.83
CA THR A 129 15.38 -12.01 -10.06
C THR A 129 16.37 -11.01 -9.50
N VAL A 130 16.19 -9.73 -9.82
CA VAL A 130 17.02 -8.63 -9.35
C VAL A 130 16.19 -7.78 -8.40
N ALA A 131 16.60 -7.68 -7.14
CA ALA A 131 16.01 -6.78 -6.16
C ALA A 131 16.78 -5.46 -6.10
N LEU A 132 16.08 -4.36 -6.36
CA LEU A 132 16.62 -3.00 -6.32
C LEU A 132 16.00 -2.19 -5.19
N ASN A 133 16.75 -1.19 -4.75
CA ASN A 133 16.29 -0.16 -3.82
C ASN A 133 16.04 1.18 -4.53
N ALA A 134 15.50 2.17 -3.80
CA ALA A 134 15.25 3.53 -4.28
C ALA A 134 16.51 4.26 -4.75
N GLU A 135 17.68 3.91 -4.19
CA GLU A 135 18.98 4.45 -4.59
C GLU A 135 19.63 3.69 -5.75
N ASP A 136 18.88 2.90 -6.53
CA ASP A 136 19.37 2.08 -7.65
C ASP A 136 20.47 1.06 -7.27
N GLN A 137 20.55 0.73 -5.99
CA GLN A 137 21.45 -0.26 -5.43
C GLN A 137 20.81 -1.64 -5.49
N VAL A 138 21.59 -2.63 -5.90
CA VAL A 138 21.15 -4.03 -5.94
C VAL A 138 21.22 -4.60 -4.53
N CYS A 139 20.07 -4.96 -3.97
CA CYS A 139 19.97 -5.61 -2.66
C CYS A 139 20.25 -7.11 -2.75
N ASN A 140 19.75 -7.75 -3.81
CA ASN A 140 19.90 -9.19 -4.01
C ASN A 140 19.77 -9.55 -5.50
N ILE A 141 20.47 -10.60 -5.93
CA ILE A 141 20.30 -11.24 -7.23
C ILE A 141 20.11 -12.73 -6.98
N LEU A 142 18.99 -13.27 -7.43
CA LEU A 142 18.70 -14.69 -7.38
C LEU A 142 18.75 -15.23 -8.80
N LYS A 143 19.56 -16.26 -9.04
CA LYS A 143 19.56 -17.03 -10.28
C LYS A 143 19.04 -18.41 -9.98
N GLU A 144 17.95 -18.77 -10.61
CA GLU A 144 17.37 -20.10 -10.56
C GLU A 144 17.46 -20.77 -11.94
N GLY A 145 17.52 -22.10 -11.95
CA GLY A 145 17.70 -22.89 -13.16
C GLY A 145 19.15 -23.06 -13.62
N GLY A 146 19.31 -23.86 -14.67
CA GLY A 146 20.61 -24.36 -15.15
C GLY A 146 21.18 -23.62 -16.36
N GLY A 147 20.45 -22.68 -16.97
CA GLY A 147 20.90 -21.94 -18.15
C GLY A 147 22.09 -21.03 -17.88
N ASP A 148 22.93 -20.84 -18.90
CA ASP A 148 24.04 -19.91 -18.88
C ASP A 148 23.54 -18.47 -18.97
N VAL A 149 24.09 -17.59 -18.12
CA VAL A 149 23.76 -16.16 -18.11
C VAL A 149 25.06 -15.39 -18.26
N SER A 150 25.24 -14.76 -19.43
CA SER A 150 26.39 -13.89 -19.68
C SER A 150 26.33 -12.64 -18.80
N TYR A 151 27.50 -12.13 -18.39
CA TYR A 151 27.58 -10.88 -17.62
C TYR A 151 26.98 -9.68 -18.38
N GLY A 152 27.14 -9.63 -19.71
CA GLY A 152 26.53 -8.57 -20.52
C GLY A 152 25.00 -8.58 -20.44
N LEU A 153 24.41 -9.78 -20.42
CA LEU A 153 22.97 -9.98 -20.28
C LEU A 153 22.49 -9.58 -18.88
N LEU A 154 23.21 -10.01 -17.84
CA LEU A 154 22.90 -9.61 -16.46
C LEU A 154 22.93 -8.09 -16.29
N LYS A 155 23.91 -7.42 -16.90
CA LYS A 155 24.01 -5.96 -16.87
C LYS A 155 22.80 -5.29 -17.56
N SER A 156 22.33 -5.84 -18.69
CA SER A 156 21.09 -5.33 -19.33
C SER A 156 19.85 -5.57 -18.48
N MET A 157 19.73 -6.71 -17.80
CA MET A 157 18.61 -7.00 -16.89
C MET A 157 18.58 -6.02 -15.72
N VAL A 158 19.73 -5.75 -15.10
CA VAL A 158 19.83 -4.76 -14.02
C VAL A 158 19.46 -3.36 -14.53
N ALA A 159 19.91 -2.99 -15.75
CA ALA A 159 19.55 -1.70 -16.34
C ALA A 159 18.05 -1.56 -16.60
N HIS A 160 17.38 -2.63 -17.05
CA HIS A 160 15.92 -2.65 -17.24
C HIS A 160 15.17 -2.64 -15.90
N ALA A 161 15.66 -3.38 -14.91
CA ALA A 161 15.08 -3.35 -13.57
C ALA A 161 15.13 -1.93 -12.97
N LYS A 162 16.21 -1.18 -13.21
CA LYS A 162 16.33 0.23 -12.78
C LYS A 162 15.30 1.15 -13.44
N SER A 163 14.98 0.95 -14.72
CA SER A 163 13.98 1.78 -15.38
C SER A 163 12.54 1.47 -14.94
N LEU A 164 12.26 0.23 -14.55
CA LEU A 164 10.94 -0.23 -14.09
C LEU A 164 10.68 0.07 -12.61
N TYR A 165 11.71 0.04 -11.78
CA TYR A 165 11.62 0.31 -10.34
C TYR A 165 10.79 1.57 -9.98
N PRO A 166 11.04 2.77 -10.57
CA PRO A 166 10.27 3.97 -10.22
C PRO A 166 8.79 3.87 -10.61
N GLN A 167 8.46 3.11 -11.66
CA GLN A 167 7.07 2.92 -12.10
C GLN A 167 6.31 2.07 -11.09
N ILE A 168 6.90 0.94 -10.69
CA ILE A 168 6.33 0.03 -9.68
C ILE A 168 6.20 0.75 -8.34
N ARG A 169 7.24 1.48 -7.93
CA ARG A 169 7.23 2.25 -6.68
C ARG A 169 6.12 3.29 -6.66
N LYS A 170 5.91 4.00 -7.77
CA LYS A 170 4.82 4.99 -7.90
C LYS A 170 3.44 4.34 -7.73
N VAL A 171 3.20 3.21 -8.41
CA VAL A 171 1.93 2.47 -8.28
C VAL A 171 1.71 2.02 -6.83
N MET A 172 2.76 1.56 -6.16
CA MET A 172 2.70 1.17 -4.76
C MET A 172 2.36 2.36 -3.85
N ASP A 173 3.04 3.50 -4.02
CA ASP A 173 2.81 4.72 -3.24
C ASP A 173 1.40 5.29 -3.47
N ASP A 174 0.91 5.31 -4.71
CA ASP A 174 -0.44 5.76 -5.07
C ASP A 174 -1.52 4.87 -4.42
N ALA A 175 -1.32 3.54 -4.45
CA ALA A 175 -2.22 2.58 -3.80
C ALA A 175 -2.24 2.76 -2.27
N MET A 176 -1.07 2.96 -1.64
CA MET A 176 -0.97 3.23 -0.20
C MET A 176 -1.63 4.56 0.19
N ALA A 177 -1.48 5.61 -0.60
CA ALA A 177 -2.12 6.90 -0.35
C ALA A 177 -3.65 6.80 -0.42
N LEU A 178 -4.17 6.06 -1.41
CA LEU A 178 -5.60 5.79 -1.54
C LEU A 178 -6.13 4.97 -0.36
N HIS A 179 -5.38 3.97 0.10
CA HIS A 179 -5.73 3.18 1.27
C HIS A 179 -5.75 4.03 2.57
N GLU A 180 -4.75 4.88 2.79
CA GLU A 180 -4.71 5.77 3.96
C GLU A 180 -5.88 6.77 3.96
N LYS A 181 -6.29 7.27 2.79
CA LYS A 181 -7.48 8.13 2.67
C LYS A 181 -8.75 7.38 3.09
N LYS A 182 -8.99 6.18 2.53
CA LYS A 182 -10.14 5.33 2.90
C LYS A 182 -10.16 5.04 4.41
N ARG A 183 -8.99 4.78 4.99
CA ARG A 183 -8.85 4.53 6.44
C ARG A 183 -9.23 5.75 7.27
N LYS A 184 -8.75 6.95 6.92
CA LYS A 184 -9.10 8.21 7.60
C LYS A 184 -10.59 8.51 7.51
N ASP A 185 -11.17 8.30 6.34
CA ASP A 185 -12.61 8.50 6.12
C ASP A 185 -13.44 7.52 6.96
N ALA A 186 -13.01 6.26 7.07
CA ALA A 186 -13.66 5.26 7.93
C ALA A 186 -13.58 5.62 9.42
N ILE A 187 -12.42 6.08 9.91
CA ILE A 187 -12.25 6.53 11.29
C ILE A 187 -13.13 7.76 11.57
N ARG A 188 -13.16 8.73 10.65
CA ARG A 188 -14.02 9.92 10.77
C ARG A 188 -15.51 9.53 10.82
N ALA A 189 -15.94 8.60 9.98
CA ALA A 189 -17.32 8.12 9.97
C ALA A 189 -17.70 7.42 11.29
N GLN A 190 -16.80 6.59 11.83
CA GLN A 190 -17.00 5.95 13.14
C GLN A 190 -17.13 6.98 14.27
N PHE A 191 -16.28 8.01 14.26
CA PHE A 191 -16.32 9.07 15.26
C PHE A 191 -17.62 9.89 15.19
N GLN A 192 -18.05 10.28 13.99
CA GLN A 192 -19.31 11.00 13.77
C GLN A 192 -20.53 10.17 14.20
N TRP A 193 -20.52 8.87 13.90
CA TRP A 193 -21.56 7.95 14.33
C TRP A 193 -21.62 7.84 15.86
N ALA A 194 -20.47 7.75 16.54
CA ALA A 194 -20.40 7.69 18.00
C ALA A 194 -20.96 8.99 18.64
N GLN A 195 -20.59 10.16 18.11
CA GLN A 195 -21.10 11.45 18.55
C GLN A 195 -22.62 11.60 18.38
N THR A 196 -23.20 10.96 17.37
CA THR A 196 -24.66 10.99 17.14
C THR A 196 -25.41 10.09 18.14
N ARG A 197 -24.73 9.08 18.70
CA ARG A 197 -25.31 8.08 19.61
C ARG A 197 -25.23 8.51 21.08
N THR A 198 -24.10 9.09 21.48
CA THR A 198 -24.00 9.81 22.75
C THR A 198 -24.65 11.17 22.53
N GLY A 199 -25.80 11.46 23.13
CA GLY A 199 -26.54 12.72 22.95
C GLY A 199 -25.83 14.00 23.43
N VAL A 200 -24.54 14.15 23.18
CA VAL A 200 -23.72 15.35 23.39
C VAL A 200 -23.97 16.30 22.22
N GLY A 201 -25.20 16.79 22.16
CA GLY A 201 -25.69 17.70 21.12
C GLY A 201 -27.12 18.19 21.36
N LYS A 202 -27.79 17.71 22.41
CA LYS A 202 -29.11 18.19 22.82
C LYS A 202 -29.10 18.69 24.27
N ALA A 203 -28.16 19.58 24.60
CA ALA A 203 -28.17 20.33 25.85
C ALA A 203 -27.57 21.74 25.63
N ALA A 204 -28.29 22.57 24.89
CA ALA A 204 -28.25 24.04 24.98
C ALA A 204 -29.29 24.61 23.98
N ALA A 205 -30.57 24.42 24.26
CA ALA A 205 -31.58 25.36 23.80
C ALA A 205 -31.82 26.32 24.97
N PRO A 206 -31.46 27.61 24.88
CA PRO A 206 -31.90 28.56 25.89
C PRO A 206 -33.42 28.72 25.83
N ALA A 207 -33.95 29.00 27.01
CA ALA A 207 -35.34 28.96 27.40
C ALA A 207 -36.25 29.89 26.58
N ALA A 208 -37.53 29.53 26.61
CA ALA A 208 -38.66 30.25 26.06
C ALA A 208 -38.73 31.73 26.48
N GLU A 209 -39.04 32.59 25.52
CA GLU A 209 -39.89 33.76 25.74
C GLU A 209 -41.21 33.52 25.01
N ALA A 210 -42.28 33.41 25.79
CA ALA A 210 -43.67 33.42 25.34
C ALA A 210 -44.16 34.87 25.17
N PRO A 211 -45.22 35.12 24.38
CA PRO A 211 -45.53 36.43 23.81
C PRO A 211 -46.36 37.32 24.73
N ALA A 212 -46.15 38.64 24.67
CA ALA A 212 -47.04 39.65 25.25
C ALA A 212 -47.28 40.79 24.25
N ALA A 213 -48.53 41.19 24.15
CA ALA A 213 -49.16 42.04 23.14
C ALA A 213 -48.82 43.54 23.20
N ALA A 214 -48.83 44.19 22.03
CA ALA A 214 -49.33 45.55 21.74
C ALA A 214 -49.22 45.77 20.21
N ALA A 215 -50.30 45.66 19.43
CA ALA A 215 -51.27 46.70 19.11
C ALA A 215 -50.66 47.93 18.39
N THR A 216 -50.91 48.05 17.08
CA THR A 216 -51.39 49.27 16.39
C THR A 216 -51.71 48.95 14.91
N GLU A 217 -52.98 49.16 14.56
CA GLU A 217 -53.53 49.81 13.34
C GLU A 217 -52.99 49.37 11.95
N SER A 218 -53.75 49.15 10.89
CA SER A 218 -55.12 49.44 10.44
C SER A 218 -55.25 48.59 9.15
N THR A 219 -56.39 48.03 8.76
CA THR A 219 -57.43 48.66 7.93
C THR A 219 -58.41 47.53 7.58
N THR A 220 -59.72 47.76 7.68
CA THR A 220 -60.82 47.36 6.76
C THR A 220 -62.14 47.27 7.56
N GLU A 221 -62.80 48.42 7.73
CA GLU A 221 -64.27 48.51 7.73
C GLU A 221 -64.69 48.48 6.24
N GLU A 222 -65.81 47.95 5.76
CA GLU A 222 -67.19 47.88 6.27
C GLU A 222 -67.97 46.81 5.43
N PRO A 223 -69.09 46.25 5.92
CA PRO A 223 -69.78 45.12 5.29
C PRO A 223 -71.10 45.50 4.58
N ASP A 224 -71.65 44.49 3.91
CA ASP A 224 -73.08 44.14 3.91
C ASP A 224 -73.99 44.52 2.72
N GLN A 225 -74.66 43.46 2.25
CA GLN A 225 -76.04 43.39 1.77
C GLN A 225 -76.50 43.89 0.38
N LYS A 226 -76.96 42.88 -0.38
CA LYS A 226 -78.30 42.74 -1.01
C LYS A 226 -78.65 43.46 -2.33
N LYS A 227 -78.99 42.58 -3.28
CA LYS A 227 -80.24 42.49 -4.07
C LYS A 227 -80.50 43.48 -5.23
N ARG A 228 -80.96 42.83 -6.33
CA ARG A 228 -81.95 43.30 -7.36
C ARG A 228 -81.35 44.33 -8.33
N ARG A 229 -81.73 44.48 -9.61
CA ARG A 229 -82.75 43.95 -10.56
C ARG A 229 -82.30 44.53 -11.93
N THR A 230 -82.44 43.82 -13.06
CA THR A 230 -83.23 44.26 -14.26
C THR A 230 -83.23 45.78 -14.48
N ASP A 231 -82.75 46.34 -15.60
CA ASP A 231 -82.99 46.02 -17.01
C ASP A 231 -81.76 46.26 -17.92
#